data_AF-A0A7Y2VI64-F1
#
_entry.id   AF-A0A7Y2VI64-F1
#
_cell.length_a   1.000
_cell.length_b   1.000
_cell.length_c   1.000
_cell.angle_alpha   90.00
_cell.angle_beta   90.00
_cell.angle_gamma   90.00
#
_symmetry.space_group_name_H-M   'P 1'
#
loop_
_entity.id
_entity.type
_entity.pdbx_description
1 polymer ?
#
loop_
_entity_poly.entity_id
_entity_poly.type
_entity_poly.pdbx_seq_one_letter_code
_entity_poly.pdbx_strand_id
1 'polypeptide(L)' 'MESFLETALAAARAAAEEILRFYRGEFEIELKPDQTPVTVADRNAELIIRDIVLSAY' A
#
# COMPACT_ATOMS: atom_id res chain seq x y z
N MET A 1 3.43 9.41 -20.50
CA MET A 1 3.98 9.91 -19.23
C MET A 1 2.87 10.44 -18.33
N GLU A 2 1.94 11.25 -18.87
CA GLU A 2 0.74 11.70 -18.16
C GLU A 2 -0.11 10.53 -17.59
N SER A 3 -0.35 9.49 -18.39
CA SER A 3 -1.06 8.27 -17.95
C SER A 3 -0.39 7.50 -16.80
N PHE A 4 0.96 7.49 -16.74
CA PHE A 4 1.69 6.84 -15.66
C PHE A 4 1.57 7.64 -14.36
N LEU A 5 1.60 8.97 -14.45
CA LEU A 5 1.38 9.83 -13.30
C LEU A 5 -0.03 9.67 -12.75
N GLU A 6 -1.05 9.63 -13.60
CA GLU A 6 -2.44 9.39 -13.20
C GLU A 6 -2.61 8.04 -12.49
N THR A 7 -2.02 6.97 -13.06
CA THR A 7 -2.03 5.63 -12.47
C THR A 7 -1.34 5.62 -11.10
N ALA A 8 -0.17 6.24 -10.99
CA ALA A 8 0.56 6.32 -9.73
C ALA A 8 -0.21 7.11 -8.65
N LEU A 9 -0.85 8.22 -9.02
CA LEU A 9 -1.68 9.00 -8.11
C LEU A 9 -2.93 8.22 -7.66
N ALA A 10 -3.57 7.47 -8.56
CA ALA A 10 -4.70 6.62 -8.22
C ALA A 10 -4.29 5.51 -7.23
N ALA A 11 -3.18 4.82 -7.51
CA ALA A 11 -2.63 3.79 -6.64
C ALA A 11 -2.27 4.33 -5.25
N ALA A 12 -1.58 5.47 -5.18
CA ALA A 12 -1.18 6.09 -3.92
C ALA A 12 -2.38 6.53 -3.07
N ARG A 13 -3.43 7.08 -3.69
CA ARG A 13 -4.65 7.50 -2.98
C ARG A 13 -5.39 6.30 -2.39
N ALA A 14 -5.59 5.24 -3.17
CA ALA A 14 -6.27 4.03 -2.70
C ALA A 14 -5.50 3.34 -1.56
N ALA A 15 -4.18 3.24 -1.67
CA ALA A 15 -3.34 2.71 -0.59
C ALA A 15 -3.39 3.58 0.68
N ALA A 16 -3.40 4.91 0.55
CA ALA A 16 -3.49 5.81 1.69
C ALA A 16 -4.80 5.63 2.47
N GLU A 17 -5.93 5.41 1.79
CA GLU A 17 -7.21 5.12 2.45
C GLU A 17 -7.16 3.86 3.30
N GLU A 18 -6.48 2.81 2.82
CA GLU A 18 -6.31 1.56 3.55
C GLU A 18 -5.38 1.74 4.76
N ILE A 19 -4.23 2.41 4.58
CA ILE A 19 -3.28 2.69 5.67
C ILE A 19 -3.96 3.49 6.80
N LEU A 20 -4.78 4.48 6.45
CA LEU A 20 -5.47 5.33 7.44
C LEU A 20 -6.43 4.57 8.35
N ARG A 21 -6.93 3.39 7.94
CA ARG A 21 -7.77 2.53 8.79
C ARG A 21 -7.01 2.01 10.01
N PHE A 22 -5.70 1.88 9.90
CA PHE A 22 -4.83 1.35 10.95
C PHE A 22 -4.13 2.44 11.78
N TYR A 23 -4.15 3.70 11.32
CA TYR A 23 -3.40 4.81 11.96
C TYR A 23 -3.80 5.11 13.42
N ARG A 24 -4.95 4.59 13.89
CA ARG A 24 -5.42 4.71 15.29
C ARG A 24 -5.89 3.37 15.88
N GLY A 25 -5.56 2.26 15.24
CA GLY A 25 -5.96 0.92 15.66
C GLY A 25 -4.78 0.13 16.25
N GLU A 26 -5.10 -0.99 16.90
CA GLU A 26 -4.12 -2.03 17.19
C GLU A 26 -3.99 -2.93 15.96
N PHE A 27 -2.77 -3.33 15.64
CA PHE A 27 -2.48 -4.26 14.55
C PHE A 27 -1.25 -5.08 14.90
N GLU A 28 -1.16 -6.26 14.30
CA GLU A 28 0.00 -7.13 14.46
C GLU A 28 1.20 -6.58 13.68
N ILE A 29 2.37 -6.65 14.31
CA ILE A 29 3.65 -6.29 13.72
C ILE A 29 4.42 -7.58 13.49
N GLU A 30 4.76 -7.83 12.23
CA GLU A 30 5.66 -8.90 11.84
C GLU A 30 7.07 -8.31 11.64
N LEU A 31 8.11 -9.04 12.03
CA LEU A 31 9.50 -8.64 11.74
C LEU A 31 10.02 -9.41 10.53
N LYS A 32 10.55 -8.69 9.55
CA LYS A 32 11.26 -9.28 8.41
C LYS A 32 12.62 -9.85 8.85
N PRO A 33 13.30 -10.65 7.99
CA PRO A 33 14.62 -11.21 8.30
C PRO A 33 15.69 -10.17 8.64
N ASP A 34 15.54 -8.95 8.14
CA ASP A 34 16.39 -7.78 8.43
C ASP A 34 16.00 -7.05 9.75
N GLN A 35 15.12 -7.64 10.55
CA GLN A 35 14.57 -7.10 11.80
C GLN A 35 13.78 -5.79 11.64
N THR A 36 13.41 -5.40 10.41
CA THR A 36 12.53 -4.24 10.21
C THR A 36 11.06 -4.67 10.32
N PRO A 37 10.19 -3.82 10.89
CA PRO A 37 8.77 -4.14 11.01
C PRO A 37 8.06 -4.08 9.66
N VAL A 38 7.09 -4.96 9.48
CA VAL A 38 6.07 -4.90 8.44
C VAL A 38 4.71 -5.17 9.09
N THR A 39 3.71 -4.40 8.69
CA THR A 39 2.36 -4.46 9.26
C THR A 39 1.36 -4.96 8.22
N VAL A 40 0.16 -5.29 8.67
CA VAL A 40 -0.97 -5.58 7.76
C VAL A 40 -1.28 -4.39 6.83
N ALA A 41 -1.08 -3.15 7.30
CA ALA A 41 -1.30 -1.96 6.50
C ALA A 41 -0.31 -1.88 5.32
N ASP A 42 0.97 -2.20 5.56
CA ASP A 42 2.00 -2.20 4.51
C ASP A 42 1.71 -3.24 3.43
N ARG A 43 1.33 -4.46 3.84
CA ARG A 43 0.99 -5.56 2.92
C ARG A 43 -0.25 -5.23 2.09
N ASN A 44 -1.30 -4.69 2.71
CA ASN A 44 -2.52 -4.32 1.99
C ASN A 44 -2.27 -3.16 1.02
N ALA A 45 -1.49 -2.17 1.42
CA ALA A 45 -1.09 -1.06 0.55
C ALA A 45 -0.31 -1.56 -0.69
N GLU A 46 0.65 -2.48 -0.50
CA GLU A 46 1.39 -3.09 -1.61
C GLU A 46 0.45 -3.82 -2.59
N LEU A 47 -0.48 -4.63 -2.08
CA LEU A 47 -1.44 -5.36 -2.92
C LEU A 47 -2.28 -4.40 -3.77
N ILE A 48 -2.83 -3.35 -3.16
CA ILE A 48 -3.64 -2.33 -3.86
C ILE A 48 -2.82 -1.65 -4.97
N ILE A 49 -1.58 -1.23 -4.66
CA ILE A 49 -0.71 -0.56 -5.64
C ILE A 49 -0.39 -1.50 -6.80
N ARG A 50 -0.02 -2.75 -6.51
CA ARG A 50 0.27 -3.76 -7.54
C ARG A 50 -0.93 -4.01 -8.43
N ASP A 51 -2.12 -4.16 -7.88
CA ASP A 51 -3.34 -4.44 -8.65
C ASP A 51 -3.68 -3.29 -9.60
N ILE A 52 -3.58 -2.03 -9.14
CA ILE A 52 -3.84 -0.85 -9.98
C ILE A 52 -2.79 -0.72 -11.09
N VAL A 53 -1.50 -0.90 -10.77
CA VAL A 53 -0.42 -0.84 -11.76
C VAL A 53 -0.55 -1.94 -12.81
N LEU A 54 -0.84 -3.18 -12.39
CA LEU A 54 -1.01 -4.32 -13.30
C LEU A 54 -2.26 -4.20 -14.17
N SER A 55 -3.32 -3.57 -13.67
CA SER A 55 -4.55 -3.36 -14.45
C SER A 55 -4.43 -2.22 -15.48
N ALA A 56 -3.44 -1.34 -15.32
CA ALA A 56 -3.18 -0.23 -16.22
C ALA A 56 -2.16 -0.55 -17.33
N TYR A 57 -1.63 -1.79 -17.34
CA TYR A 57 -0.64 -2.29 -18.30
C TYR A 57 -1.28 -3.30 -19.25
#